data_AF-F8L8K0-F1
#
_entry.id   AF-F8L8K0-F1
#
_cell.length_a   1.000
_cell.length_b   1.000
_cell.length_c   1.000
_cell.angle_alpha   90.00
_cell.angle_beta   90.00
_cell.angle_gamma   90.00
#
_symmetry.space_group_name_H-M   'P 1'
#
loop_
_entity.id
_entity.type
_entity.pdbx_description
1 polymer ?
#
loop_
_entity_poly.entity_id
_entity_poly.type
_entity_poly.pdbx_seq_one_letter_code
_entity_poly.pdbx_strand_id
1 'polypeptide(L)'
;MVETHVYRKNKINLEDYDYRKDIQNRLLLSHLTPGDLEILEEIIFSPTQFAISKLAKQLGKTGQEILETLTKFSETNLFKIEEDTVTVDKEMRKYFETQIVKFEENFTPGMEFLQALLKKVPIHILPNWYPIPRTSNNIFHSLIEKYLHTPQTFQRYLAELNFGDEKLSNIVNDLFLSPSYKIYSEDLRKKYELSDEEFEEKMLYLEFNFVCCLVYEKSGDEWVEVVTLFQEWKDYLSFLKESKPQEIEQKNHIKRTRPNDFSFVEDMSTLLALANTHPFFVKLDSKERWIPDKKLLSIIAKECGGFDLKTEENEEFFKNYTNRVIQKLLFLKLASIEKSQLVPAEDTSEWLTLPIEKRALNTYKMTVNRYPFSEFPQEICTERNIHEIEKTVSRIIDSGWVFLEDFLRGIIAPISENSKMVLKKTGRYWKYTLPDYSADETHLIQKVIFDWLFEGGIISTGMYEGKPCLQITPLGQSMFG
;
A
#
# COMPACT_ATOMS: atom_id res chain seq x y z
N MET A 1 5.20 1.43 11.27
CA MET A 1 6.16 1.01 12.31
C MET A 1 6.25 -0.49 12.28
N VAL A 2 7.46 -1.04 12.12
CA VAL A 2 7.73 -2.48 12.15
C VAL A 2 8.05 -2.81 13.61
N GLU A 3 7.07 -3.32 14.37
CA GLU A 3 7.33 -3.82 15.72
C GLU A 3 7.91 -5.23 15.62
N THR A 4 9.17 -5.40 16.04
CA THR A 4 9.89 -6.67 15.95
C THR A 4 9.48 -7.63 17.08
N HIS A 5 9.00 -8.82 16.73
CA HIS A 5 8.68 -9.87 17.71
C HIS A 5 9.94 -10.59 18.25
N VAL A 6 9.96 -10.83 19.57
CA VAL A 6 11.13 -11.33 20.32
C VAL A 6 11.42 -12.84 20.15
N TYR A 7 10.51 -13.63 19.57
CA TYR A 7 10.55 -15.11 19.70
C TYR A 7 10.84 -15.92 18.43
N ARG A 8 11.08 -15.31 17.26
CA ARG A 8 11.39 -16.05 16.03
C ARG A 8 12.76 -15.63 15.50
N LYS A 9 13.77 -16.50 15.61
CA LYS A 9 15.07 -16.25 14.96
C LYS A 9 14.91 -16.38 13.44
N ASN A 10 15.44 -15.41 12.70
CA ASN A 10 15.62 -15.50 11.25
C ASN A 10 16.46 -16.76 10.94
N LYS A 11 16.04 -17.53 9.92
CA LYS A 11 16.68 -18.82 9.58
C LYS A 11 17.85 -18.70 8.60
N ILE A 12 18.04 -17.53 8.00
CA ILE A 12 19.13 -17.27 7.07
C ILE A 12 20.44 -17.25 7.85
N ASN A 13 21.41 -18.03 7.38
CA ASN A 13 22.74 -18.13 7.96
C ASN A 13 23.77 -18.08 6.83
N LEU A 14 24.55 -16.99 6.74
CA LEU A 14 25.49 -16.78 5.64
C LEU A 14 26.56 -17.88 5.57
N GLU A 15 26.93 -18.48 6.70
CA GLU A 15 27.88 -19.60 6.79
C GLU A 15 27.44 -20.87 6.04
N ASP A 16 26.17 -20.96 5.63
CA ASP A 16 25.67 -22.10 4.87
C ASP A 16 26.20 -22.11 3.41
N TYR A 17 26.81 -21.02 2.91
CA TYR A 17 27.47 -21.00 1.59
C TYR A 17 28.77 -20.17 1.64
N ASP A 18 29.51 -20.07 0.52
CA ASP A 18 30.77 -19.31 0.45
C ASP A 18 30.53 -17.78 0.39
N TYR A 19 29.93 -17.24 1.45
CA TYR A 19 29.62 -15.82 1.56
C TYR A 19 30.87 -14.95 1.62
N ARG A 20 32.01 -15.48 2.12
CA ARG A 20 33.28 -14.76 2.18
C ARG A 20 33.81 -14.43 0.78
N LYS A 21 33.70 -15.38 -0.15
CA LYS A 21 34.00 -15.12 -1.56
C LYS A 21 33.01 -14.13 -2.19
N ASP A 22 31.72 -14.17 -1.83
CA ASP A 22 30.74 -13.16 -2.30
C ASP A 22 31.13 -11.76 -1.80
N ILE A 23 31.49 -11.61 -0.52
CA ILE A 23 31.98 -10.34 0.06
C ILE A 23 33.24 -9.86 -0.67
N GLN A 24 34.25 -10.71 -0.85
CA GLN A 24 35.49 -10.32 -1.55
C GLN A 24 35.21 -9.79 -2.96
N ASN A 25 34.32 -10.46 -3.70
CA ASN A 25 33.93 -10.00 -5.04
C ASN A 25 33.15 -8.68 -4.98
N ARG A 26 32.25 -8.49 -4.01
CA ARG A 26 31.50 -7.23 -3.82
C ARG A 26 32.39 -6.06 -3.49
N LEU A 27 33.36 -6.25 -2.60
CA LEU A 27 34.38 -5.24 -2.28
C LEU A 27 35.19 -4.85 -3.52
N LEU A 28 35.49 -5.79 -4.40
CA LEU A 28 36.14 -5.46 -5.66
C LEU A 28 35.20 -4.68 -6.60
N LEU A 29 33.90 -5.04 -6.66
CA LEU A 29 32.91 -4.33 -7.47
C LEU A 29 32.69 -2.88 -7.01
N SER A 30 32.71 -2.62 -5.71
CA SER A 30 32.49 -1.28 -5.15
C SER A 30 33.59 -0.27 -5.47
N HIS A 31 34.76 -0.74 -5.91
CA HIS A 31 35.90 0.09 -6.30
C HIS A 31 36.13 0.15 -7.82
N LEU A 32 35.19 -0.33 -8.63
CA LEU A 32 35.35 -0.33 -10.09
C LEU A 32 35.22 1.07 -10.69
N THR A 33 36.18 1.42 -11.53
CA THR A 33 36.06 2.57 -12.43
C THR A 33 35.18 2.22 -13.64
N PRO A 34 34.63 3.20 -14.38
CA PRO A 34 33.93 2.92 -15.64
C PRO A 34 34.80 2.15 -16.63
N GLY A 35 36.11 2.43 -16.64
CA GLY A 35 37.06 1.72 -17.50
C GLY A 35 37.25 0.26 -17.10
N ASP A 36 37.27 -0.05 -15.80
CA ASP A 36 37.33 -1.43 -15.31
C ASP A 36 36.04 -2.20 -15.62
N LEU A 37 34.88 -1.53 -15.47
CA LEU A 37 33.57 -2.10 -15.76
C LEU A 37 33.42 -2.48 -17.24
N GLU A 38 33.82 -1.60 -18.16
CA GLU A 38 33.79 -1.86 -19.61
C GLU A 38 34.63 -3.09 -19.99
N ILE A 39 35.79 -3.26 -19.33
CA ILE A 39 36.64 -4.44 -19.53
C ILE A 39 35.95 -5.70 -18.97
N LEU A 40 35.35 -5.61 -17.78
CA LEU A 40 34.62 -6.72 -17.17
C LEU A 40 33.42 -7.18 -18.03
N GLU A 41 32.64 -6.24 -18.56
CA GLU A 41 31.53 -6.53 -19.49
C GLU A 41 32.01 -7.32 -20.71
N GLU A 42 33.08 -6.85 -21.37
CA GLU A 42 33.60 -7.52 -22.56
C GLU A 42 34.15 -8.93 -22.23
N ILE A 43 34.78 -9.13 -21.06
CA ILE A 43 35.22 -10.46 -20.59
C ILE A 43 34.02 -11.40 -20.38
N ILE A 44 32.94 -10.89 -19.80
CA ILE A 44 31.72 -11.67 -19.52
C ILE A 44 31.05 -12.11 -20.82
N PHE A 45 30.95 -11.22 -21.82
CA PHE A 45 30.27 -11.51 -23.09
C PHE A 45 31.17 -12.15 -24.17
N SER A 46 32.49 -12.21 -23.93
CA SER A 46 33.42 -12.90 -24.81
C SER A 46 33.26 -14.43 -24.85
N PRO A 47 33.85 -15.14 -25.81
CA PRO A 47 33.98 -16.60 -25.74
C PRO A 47 34.72 -17.06 -24.47
N THR A 48 34.62 -18.34 -24.10
CA THR A 48 35.33 -18.89 -22.92
C THR A 48 36.84 -18.68 -22.98
N GLN A 49 37.41 -18.61 -24.19
CA GLN A 49 38.83 -18.36 -24.42
C GLN A 49 39.01 -17.26 -25.47
N PHE A 50 39.85 -16.28 -25.18
CA PHE A 50 40.19 -15.19 -26.08
C PHE A 50 41.57 -14.62 -25.77
N ALA A 51 42.16 -13.89 -26.73
CA ALA A 51 43.47 -13.28 -26.57
C ALA A 51 43.39 -11.88 -25.93
N ILE A 52 44.31 -11.51 -25.04
CA ILE A 52 44.40 -10.17 -24.44
C ILE A 52 44.61 -9.12 -25.52
N SER A 53 45.46 -9.41 -26.50
CA SER A 53 45.67 -8.58 -27.69
C SER A 53 44.37 -8.28 -28.46
N LYS A 54 43.44 -9.24 -28.51
CA LYS A 54 42.13 -9.06 -29.16
C LYS A 54 41.21 -8.17 -28.31
N LEU A 55 41.17 -8.41 -26.99
CA LEU A 55 40.39 -7.60 -26.04
C LEU A 55 40.81 -6.13 -26.08
N ALA A 56 42.13 -5.87 -26.02
CA ALA A 56 42.70 -4.53 -26.12
C ALA A 56 42.27 -3.81 -27.41
N LYS A 57 42.32 -4.52 -28.54
CA LYS A 57 41.88 -3.98 -29.84
C LYS A 57 40.38 -3.68 -29.90
N GLN A 58 39.54 -4.51 -29.29
CA GLN A 58 38.09 -4.30 -29.28
C GLN A 58 37.69 -3.07 -28.46
N LEU A 59 38.34 -2.87 -27.32
CA LEU A 59 38.05 -1.76 -26.41
C LEU A 59 38.82 -0.48 -26.73
N GLY A 60 39.72 -0.50 -27.73
CA GLY A 60 40.57 0.64 -28.06
C GLY A 60 41.55 1.02 -26.95
N LYS A 61 41.89 0.08 -26.07
CA LYS A 61 42.79 0.26 -24.92
C LYS A 61 44.17 -0.33 -25.22
N THR A 62 45.17 0.14 -24.51
CA THR A 62 46.51 -0.45 -24.54
C THR A 62 46.53 -1.79 -23.81
N GLY A 63 47.44 -2.68 -24.19
CA GLY A 63 47.61 -3.97 -23.49
C GLY A 63 47.96 -3.79 -22.01
N GLN A 64 48.63 -2.69 -21.65
CA GLN A 64 48.97 -2.36 -20.27
C GLN A 64 47.71 -2.01 -19.44
N GLU A 65 46.83 -1.16 -19.95
CA GLU A 65 45.56 -0.82 -19.28
C GLU A 65 44.70 -2.07 -19.04
N ILE A 66 44.63 -2.96 -20.04
CA ILE A 66 43.92 -4.24 -19.88
C ILE A 66 44.57 -5.10 -18.79
N LEU A 67 45.90 -5.24 -18.78
CA LEU A 67 46.62 -6.05 -17.79
C LEU A 67 46.49 -5.50 -16.37
N GLU A 68 46.45 -4.18 -16.20
CA GLU A 68 46.24 -3.53 -14.91
C GLU A 68 44.85 -3.91 -14.34
N THR A 69 43.80 -3.80 -15.15
CA THR A 69 42.45 -4.22 -14.74
C THR A 69 42.35 -5.74 -14.53
N LEU A 70 42.96 -6.57 -15.39
CA LEU A 70 42.98 -8.02 -15.21
C LEU A 70 43.70 -8.44 -13.91
N THR A 71 44.72 -7.69 -13.50
CA THR A 71 45.43 -7.93 -12.24
C THR A 71 44.51 -7.68 -11.05
N LYS A 72 43.69 -6.62 -11.08
CA LYS A 72 42.66 -6.36 -10.05
C LYS A 72 41.68 -7.54 -9.94
N PHE A 73 41.23 -8.08 -11.08
CA PHE A 73 40.29 -9.20 -11.12
C PHE A 73 40.88 -10.57 -10.81
N SER A 74 42.21 -10.71 -10.73
CA SER A 74 42.88 -12.01 -10.59
C SER A 74 42.46 -12.78 -9.34
N GLU A 75 42.09 -12.09 -8.26
CA GLU A 75 41.66 -12.70 -7.00
C GLU A 75 40.25 -13.30 -7.05
N THR A 76 39.43 -12.90 -8.02
CA THR A 76 38.03 -13.33 -8.13
C THR A 76 37.87 -14.78 -8.61
N ASN A 77 38.93 -15.35 -9.18
CA ASN A 77 38.91 -16.60 -9.94
C ASN A 77 37.98 -16.58 -11.17
N LEU A 78 37.60 -15.39 -11.69
CA LEU A 78 36.80 -15.26 -12.91
C LEU A 78 37.51 -15.83 -14.14
N PHE A 79 38.83 -15.74 -14.20
CA PHE A 79 39.60 -16.24 -15.34
C PHE A 79 40.99 -16.71 -14.91
N LYS A 80 41.65 -17.42 -15.81
CA LYS A 80 43.07 -17.73 -15.76
C LYS A 80 43.76 -17.14 -16.99
N ILE A 81 44.96 -16.63 -16.80
CA ILE A 81 45.78 -16.07 -17.87
C ILE A 81 46.93 -17.03 -18.13
N GLU A 82 47.05 -17.50 -19.37
CA GLU A 82 48.17 -18.29 -19.86
C GLU A 82 48.75 -17.58 -21.09
N GLU A 83 49.93 -16.98 -20.93
CA GLU A 83 50.56 -16.12 -21.95
C GLU A 83 49.65 -14.96 -22.40
N ASP A 84 49.20 -14.96 -23.67
CA ASP A 84 48.26 -13.98 -24.22
C ASP A 84 46.80 -14.46 -24.15
N THR A 85 46.51 -15.63 -23.57
CA THR A 85 45.16 -16.23 -23.58
C THR A 85 44.48 -16.11 -22.22
N VAL A 86 43.28 -15.54 -22.21
CA VAL A 86 42.37 -15.52 -21.05
C VAL A 86 41.37 -16.67 -21.19
N THR A 87 41.29 -17.53 -20.17
CA THR A 87 40.28 -18.59 -20.05
C THR A 87 39.31 -18.26 -18.92
N VAL A 88 38.03 -18.04 -19.25
CA VAL A 88 36.99 -17.61 -18.30
C VAL A 88 36.33 -18.82 -17.62
N ASP A 89 36.18 -18.75 -16.30
CA ASP A 89 35.45 -19.74 -15.51
C ASP A 89 33.93 -19.56 -15.67
N LYS A 90 33.23 -20.66 -15.97
CA LYS A 90 31.80 -20.62 -16.30
C LYS A 90 30.90 -20.32 -15.10
N GLU A 91 31.28 -20.71 -13.90
CA GLU A 91 30.48 -20.47 -12.70
C GLU A 91 30.66 -19.04 -12.22
N MET A 92 31.91 -18.56 -12.17
CA MET A 92 32.20 -17.17 -11.86
C MET A 92 31.65 -16.21 -12.91
N ARG A 93 31.67 -16.58 -14.21
CA ARG A 93 31.00 -15.78 -15.24
C ARG A 93 29.53 -15.56 -14.89
N LYS A 94 28.78 -16.60 -14.53
CA LYS A 94 27.35 -16.46 -14.15
C LYS A 94 27.15 -15.58 -12.91
N TYR A 95 28.07 -15.66 -11.95
CA TYR A 95 28.06 -14.79 -10.78
C TYR A 95 28.18 -13.32 -11.21
N PHE A 96 29.19 -12.99 -12.02
CA PHE A 96 29.43 -11.62 -12.46
C PHE A 96 28.37 -11.12 -13.47
N GLU A 97 27.84 -11.98 -14.34
CA GLU A 97 26.66 -11.67 -15.18
C GLU A 97 25.48 -11.20 -14.32
N THR A 98 25.31 -11.77 -13.13
CA THR A 98 24.24 -11.39 -12.20
C THR A 98 24.56 -10.11 -11.42
N GLN A 99 25.84 -9.78 -11.20
CA GLN A 99 26.22 -8.57 -10.47
C GLN A 99 26.33 -7.34 -11.38
N ILE A 100 26.77 -7.51 -12.62
CA ILE A 100 27.08 -6.38 -13.51
C ILE A 100 25.85 -5.58 -13.91
N VAL A 101 24.68 -6.21 -13.96
CA VAL A 101 23.39 -5.53 -14.18
C VAL A 101 23.12 -4.42 -13.17
N LYS A 102 23.73 -4.46 -11.98
CA LYS A 102 23.60 -3.41 -10.96
C LYS A 102 24.22 -2.07 -11.39
N PHE A 103 25.06 -2.07 -12.42
CA PHE A 103 25.69 -0.90 -13.03
C PHE A 103 24.96 -0.41 -14.29
N GLU A 104 23.73 -0.86 -14.57
CA GLU A 104 22.94 -0.27 -15.66
C GLU A 104 22.26 1.03 -15.17
N GLU A 105 22.28 2.10 -15.97
CA GLU A 105 21.74 3.42 -15.57
C GLU A 105 20.25 3.39 -15.18
N ASN A 106 19.48 2.42 -15.70
CA ASN A 106 18.06 2.23 -15.40
C ASN A 106 17.79 0.93 -14.64
N PHE A 107 18.79 0.38 -13.96
CA PHE A 107 18.63 -0.84 -13.19
C PHE A 107 17.63 -0.63 -12.05
N THR A 108 16.70 -1.58 -11.93
CA THR A 108 15.77 -1.67 -10.80
C THR A 108 15.84 -3.08 -10.21
N PRO A 109 16.16 -3.26 -8.92
CA PRO A 109 16.26 -4.57 -8.31
C PRO A 109 14.88 -5.19 -8.12
N GLY A 110 14.36 -5.86 -9.16
CA GLY A 110 13.06 -6.53 -9.15
C GLY A 110 13.14 -8.03 -8.88
N MET A 111 12.00 -8.72 -9.05
CA MET A 111 11.90 -10.16 -8.81
C MET A 111 12.83 -11.03 -9.66
N GLU A 112 13.17 -10.61 -10.89
CA GLU A 112 14.11 -11.36 -11.74
C GLU A 112 15.53 -11.32 -11.16
N PHE A 113 15.94 -10.16 -10.64
CA PHE A 113 17.21 -10.01 -9.93
C PHE A 113 17.19 -10.81 -8.63
N LEU A 114 16.11 -10.76 -7.85
CA LEU A 114 15.95 -11.57 -6.64
C LEU A 114 16.08 -13.08 -6.94
N GLN A 115 15.47 -13.55 -8.02
CA GLN A 115 15.60 -14.94 -8.45
C GLN A 115 17.05 -15.30 -8.79
N ALA A 116 17.80 -14.39 -9.41
CA ALA A 116 19.21 -14.58 -9.73
C ALA A 116 20.09 -14.57 -8.45
N LEU A 117 19.82 -13.68 -7.50
CA LEU A 117 20.46 -13.64 -6.19
C LEU A 117 20.33 -14.99 -5.45
N LEU A 118 19.12 -15.55 -5.43
CA LEU A 118 18.86 -16.84 -4.75
C LEU A 118 19.61 -18.02 -5.37
N LYS A 119 19.98 -17.94 -6.67
CA LYS A 119 20.78 -18.99 -7.33
C LYS A 119 22.23 -19.04 -6.86
N LYS A 120 22.73 -18.00 -6.16
CA LYS A 120 24.05 -18.03 -5.52
C LYS A 120 24.12 -19.05 -4.39
N VAL A 121 22.99 -19.32 -3.75
CA VAL A 121 22.90 -20.25 -2.62
C VAL A 121 22.62 -21.66 -3.16
N PRO A 122 23.34 -22.69 -2.69
CA PRO A 122 23.07 -24.06 -3.07
C PRO A 122 21.59 -24.44 -2.87
N ILE A 123 20.99 -25.07 -3.89
CA ILE A 123 19.54 -25.31 -3.94
C ILE A 123 18.97 -26.07 -2.73
N HIS A 124 19.77 -26.91 -2.09
CA HIS A 124 19.37 -27.70 -0.92
C HIS A 124 19.30 -26.91 0.38
N ILE A 125 19.84 -25.68 0.40
CA ILE A 125 19.90 -24.79 1.57
C ILE A 125 18.68 -23.88 1.63
N LEU A 126 18.20 -23.42 0.47
CA LEU A 126 17.04 -22.54 0.37
C LEU A 126 15.80 -23.05 1.13
N PRO A 127 15.43 -24.35 1.11
CA PRO A 127 14.31 -24.85 1.91
C PRO A 127 14.51 -24.81 3.43
N ASN A 128 15.76 -24.72 3.90
CA ASN A 128 16.08 -24.55 5.32
C ASN A 128 15.91 -23.09 5.74
N TRP A 129 16.44 -22.16 4.94
CA TRP A 129 16.31 -20.71 5.16
C TRP A 129 14.85 -20.26 5.06
N TYR A 130 14.17 -20.73 4.02
CA TYR A 130 12.79 -20.40 3.75
C TYR A 130 11.96 -21.68 3.92
N PRO A 131 11.11 -21.81 4.96
CA PRO A 131 10.30 -23.00 5.19
C PRO A 131 9.31 -23.27 4.05
N ILE A 132 9.79 -23.85 2.96
CA ILE A 132 9.05 -24.20 1.74
C ILE A 132 8.76 -25.70 1.78
N PRO A 133 7.58 -26.16 1.33
CA PRO A 133 7.29 -27.57 1.21
C PRO A 133 8.34 -28.28 0.35
N ARG A 134 8.87 -29.43 0.82
CA ARG A 134 9.83 -30.24 0.07
C ARG A 134 9.27 -30.77 -1.27
N THR A 135 7.94 -30.76 -1.41
CA THR A 135 7.21 -31.14 -2.62
C THR A 135 7.08 -30.01 -3.63
N SER A 136 7.62 -28.81 -3.35
CA SER A 136 7.57 -27.70 -4.29
C SER A 136 8.43 -27.99 -5.52
N ASN A 137 7.80 -27.95 -6.69
CA ASN A 137 8.48 -28.08 -7.98
C ASN A 137 9.16 -26.77 -8.41
N ASN A 138 8.92 -25.66 -7.69
CA ASN A 138 9.49 -24.36 -7.99
C ASN A 138 9.66 -23.53 -6.70
N ILE A 139 10.88 -23.56 -6.15
CA ILE A 139 11.26 -22.85 -4.92
C ILE A 139 10.92 -21.36 -5.00
N PHE A 140 11.23 -20.71 -6.12
CA PHE A 140 11.00 -19.27 -6.28
C PHE A 140 9.51 -18.93 -6.28
N HIS A 141 8.68 -19.73 -6.95
CA HIS A 141 7.23 -19.52 -6.92
C HIS A 141 6.66 -19.69 -5.50
N SER A 142 7.13 -20.70 -4.76
CA SER A 142 6.71 -20.88 -3.37
C SER A 142 7.17 -19.75 -2.44
N LEU A 143 8.32 -19.13 -2.71
CA LEU A 143 8.75 -17.91 -2.01
C LEU A 143 7.78 -16.76 -2.27
N ILE A 144 7.38 -16.56 -3.52
CA ILE A 144 6.41 -15.52 -3.88
C ILE A 144 5.10 -15.78 -3.15
N GLU A 145 4.51 -16.96 -3.28
CA GLU A 145 3.23 -17.31 -2.64
C GLU A 145 3.26 -17.10 -1.12
N LYS A 146 4.38 -17.46 -0.49
CA LYS A 146 4.50 -17.43 0.97
C LYS A 146 4.82 -16.05 1.55
N TYR A 147 5.65 -15.27 0.87
CA TYR A 147 6.25 -14.05 1.42
C TYR A 147 5.91 -12.78 0.64
N LEU A 148 5.73 -12.86 -0.68
CA LEU A 148 5.69 -11.67 -1.54
C LEU A 148 4.34 -11.50 -2.28
N HIS A 149 3.42 -12.46 -2.15
CA HIS A 149 2.23 -12.55 -2.99
C HIS A 149 1.34 -11.31 -2.94
N THR A 150 1.16 -10.73 -1.75
CA THR A 150 0.42 -9.49 -1.52
C THR A 150 1.28 -8.53 -0.70
N PRO A 151 1.08 -7.21 -0.81
CA PRO A 151 1.78 -6.23 0.01
C PRO A 151 1.61 -6.50 1.52
N GLN A 152 0.43 -6.94 1.96
CA GLN A 152 0.15 -7.27 3.36
C GLN A 152 0.91 -8.52 3.82
N THR A 153 1.06 -9.52 2.95
CA THR A 153 1.87 -10.72 3.26
C THR A 153 3.34 -10.33 3.45
N PHE A 154 3.85 -9.46 2.58
CA PHE A 154 5.23 -8.99 2.68
C PHE A 154 5.45 -8.08 3.87
N GLN A 155 4.54 -7.15 4.14
CA GLN A 155 4.59 -6.30 5.34
C GLN A 155 4.60 -7.13 6.62
N ARG A 156 3.77 -8.17 6.71
CA ARG A 156 3.77 -9.09 7.85
C ARG A 156 5.09 -9.84 7.95
N TYR A 157 5.63 -10.32 6.83
CA TYR A 157 6.95 -10.96 6.80
C TYR A 157 8.04 -10.02 7.35
N LEU A 158 8.08 -8.76 6.89
CA LEU A 158 9.04 -7.76 7.39
C LEU A 158 8.85 -7.47 8.88
N ALA A 159 7.61 -7.40 9.38
CA ALA A 159 7.30 -7.23 10.81
C ALA A 159 7.74 -8.41 11.68
N GLU A 160 7.76 -9.61 11.12
CA GLU A 160 8.23 -10.81 11.82
C GLU A 160 9.77 -10.96 11.81
N LEU A 161 10.50 -10.14 11.04
CA LEU A 161 11.95 -10.21 11.00
C LEU A 161 12.56 -9.76 12.33
N ASN A 162 13.52 -10.55 12.82
CA ASN A 162 14.31 -10.21 13.99
C ASN A 162 15.79 -10.43 13.69
N PHE A 163 16.50 -9.33 13.53
CA PHE A 163 17.91 -9.34 13.14
C PHE A 163 18.86 -9.65 14.30
N GLY A 164 18.42 -9.46 15.56
CA GLY A 164 19.29 -9.60 16.74
C GLY A 164 20.44 -8.57 16.85
N ASP A 165 20.66 -7.77 15.80
CA ASP A 165 21.66 -6.69 15.71
C ASP A 165 20.94 -5.33 15.59
N GLU A 166 21.29 -4.43 16.51
CA GLU A 166 20.74 -3.08 16.57
C GLU A 166 21.18 -2.23 15.37
N LYS A 167 22.42 -2.39 14.88
CA LYS A 167 22.91 -1.65 13.71
C LYS A 167 22.09 -2.00 12.48
N LEU A 168 21.84 -3.29 12.23
CA LEU A 168 20.97 -3.76 11.13
C LEU A 168 19.57 -3.18 11.22
N SER A 169 18.95 -3.24 12.41
CA SER A 169 17.60 -2.72 12.63
C SER A 169 17.54 -1.21 12.35
N ASN A 170 18.56 -0.46 12.76
CA ASN A 170 18.65 0.98 12.54
C ASN A 170 18.90 1.33 11.07
N ILE A 171 19.73 0.57 10.33
CA ILE A 171 19.92 0.75 8.88
C ILE A 171 18.60 0.57 8.13
N VAL A 172 17.83 -0.46 8.48
CA VAL A 172 16.51 -0.70 7.87
C VAL A 172 15.57 0.48 8.16
N ASN A 173 15.53 0.97 9.40
CA ASN A 173 14.70 2.12 9.74
C ASN A 173 15.09 3.38 8.95
N ASP A 174 16.39 3.68 8.85
CA ASP A 174 16.89 4.79 8.03
C ASP A 174 16.44 4.66 6.57
N LEU A 175 16.59 3.47 5.98
CA LEU A 175 16.22 3.22 4.59
C LEU A 175 14.73 3.50 4.33
N PHE A 176 13.85 3.04 5.23
CA PHE A 176 12.41 3.28 5.11
C PHE A 176 11.99 4.74 5.33
N LEU A 177 12.81 5.52 6.03
CA LEU A 177 12.61 6.97 6.25
C LEU A 177 13.27 7.84 5.19
N SER A 178 14.21 7.30 4.42
CA SER A 178 14.96 8.03 3.41
C SER A 178 14.09 8.50 2.22
N PRO A 179 14.41 9.65 1.61
CA PRO A 179 13.78 10.07 0.37
C PRO A 179 13.95 9.00 -0.72
N SER A 180 12.87 8.67 -1.42
CA SER A 180 12.86 7.68 -2.51
C SER A 180 13.36 6.28 -2.11
N TYR A 181 13.44 5.98 -0.81
CA TYR A 181 13.93 4.71 -0.27
C TYR A 181 15.33 4.35 -0.78
N LYS A 182 16.24 5.34 -0.74
CA LYS A 182 17.63 5.25 -1.21
C LYS A 182 18.58 5.93 -0.22
N ILE A 183 19.69 5.28 0.10
CA ILE A 183 20.78 5.84 0.91
C ILE A 183 22.13 5.43 0.31
N TYR A 184 23.09 6.35 0.25
CA TYR A 184 24.45 6.03 -0.17
C TYR A 184 25.15 5.13 0.85
N SER A 185 25.95 4.16 0.38
CA SER A 185 26.64 3.25 1.29
C SER A 185 27.67 3.94 2.17
N GLU A 186 28.32 5.00 1.67
CA GLU A 186 29.26 5.83 2.43
C GLU A 186 28.60 6.47 3.66
N ASP A 187 27.37 6.97 3.51
CA ASP A 187 26.61 7.58 4.61
C ASP A 187 26.30 6.57 5.72
N LEU A 188 25.92 5.35 5.33
CA LEU A 188 25.63 4.27 6.28
C LEU A 188 26.91 3.79 6.98
N ARG A 189 27.99 3.54 6.23
CA ARG A 189 29.29 3.12 6.79
C ARG A 189 29.79 4.13 7.81
N LYS A 190 29.71 5.43 7.49
CA LYS A 190 30.10 6.51 8.38
C LYS A 190 29.20 6.62 9.60
N LYS A 191 27.88 6.56 9.42
CA LYS A 191 26.91 6.70 10.52
C LYS A 191 27.00 5.58 11.55
N TYR A 192 27.26 4.35 11.09
CA TYR A 192 27.28 3.16 11.95
C TYR A 192 28.68 2.64 12.26
N GLU A 193 29.73 3.38 11.87
CA GLU A 193 31.14 3.01 12.05
C GLU A 193 31.41 1.57 11.62
N LEU A 194 31.09 1.26 10.35
CA LEU A 194 31.25 -0.06 9.76
C LEU A 194 32.51 -0.10 8.89
N SER A 195 33.27 -1.20 8.97
CA SER A 195 34.25 -1.52 7.92
C SER A 195 33.55 -1.89 6.61
N ASP A 196 34.29 -1.93 5.52
CA ASP A 196 33.74 -2.31 4.21
C ASP A 196 33.24 -3.76 4.23
N GLU A 197 34.00 -4.67 4.83
CA GLU A 197 33.61 -6.07 5.01
C GLU A 197 32.35 -6.22 5.88
N GLU A 198 32.30 -5.51 7.01
CA GLU A 198 31.14 -5.55 7.91
C GLU A 198 29.88 -5.00 7.25
N PHE A 199 30.04 -3.96 6.43
CA PHE A 199 28.95 -3.39 5.65
C PHE A 199 28.43 -4.38 4.61
N GLU A 200 29.32 -4.98 3.81
CA GLU A 200 28.93 -5.96 2.79
C GLU A 200 28.25 -7.20 3.40
N GLU A 201 28.76 -7.71 4.52
CA GLU A 201 28.13 -8.82 5.24
C GLU A 201 26.69 -8.47 5.67
N LYS A 202 26.50 -7.27 6.22
CA LYS A 202 25.18 -6.78 6.63
C LYS A 202 24.23 -6.59 5.45
N MET A 203 24.70 -6.03 4.34
CA MET A 203 23.88 -5.84 3.14
C MET A 203 23.48 -7.17 2.52
N LEU A 204 24.41 -8.13 2.45
CA LEU A 204 24.16 -9.49 1.99
C LEU A 204 23.11 -10.20 2.84
N TYR A 205 23.20 -10.05 4.16
CA TYR A 205 22.20 -10.59 5.08
C TYR A 205 20.80 -9.97 4.86
N LEU A 206 20.71 -8.65 4.68
CA LEU A 206 19.45 -7.96 4.40
C LEU A 206 18.86 -8.32 3.02
N GLU A 207 19.70 -8.50 2.01
CA GLU A 207 19.31 -8.96 0.67
C GLU A 207 18.64 -10.33 0.70
N PHE A 208 19.20 -11.30 1.43
CA PHE A 208 18.58 -12.62 1.59
C PHE A 208 17.33 -12.58 2.47
N ASN A 209 17.20 -11.61 3.37
CA ASN A 209 15.94 -11.36 4.08
C ASN A 209 14.93 -10.52 3.26
N PHE A 210 15.20 -10.32 1.96
CA PHE A 210 14.35 -9.57 1.03
C PHE A 210 14.10 -8.11 1.42
N VAL A 211 14.93 -7.53 2.30
CA VAL A 211 14.68 -6.19 2.85
C VAL A 211 15.11 -5.11 1.87
N CYS A 212 16.37 -5.16 1.42
CA CYS A 212 16.98 -4.17 0.55
C CYS A 212 17.97 -4.84 -0.41
N CYS A 213 18.54 -4.04 -1.31
CA CYS A 213 19.55 -4.45 -2.26
C CYS A 213 20.58 -3.34 -2.46
N LEU A 214 21.81 -3.75 -2.71
CA LEU A 214 22.92 -2.89 -3.10
C LEU A 214 22.90 -2.70 -4.64
N VAL A 215 22.89 -1.45 -5.11
CA VAL A 215 22.92 -1.07 -6.53
C VAL A 215 23.97 0.02 -6.77
N TYR A 216 24.30 0.30 -8.03
CA TYR A 216 25.23 1.36 -8.39
C TYR A 216 24.53 2.44 -9.21
N GLU A 217 24.73 3.70 -8.84
CA GLU A 217 24.20 4.86 -9.54
C GLU A 217 25.33 5.73 -10.06
N LYS A 218 25.14 6.26 -11.27
CA LYS A 218 26.15 7.10 -11.92
C LYS A 218 26.09 8.51 -11.35
N SER A 219 27.18 8.96 -10.74
CA SER A 219 27.37 10.32 -10.24
C SER A 219 28.54 10.96 -10.97
N GLY A 220 28.23 11.72 -12.03
CA GLY A 220 29.26 12.22 -12.96
C GLY A 220 29.91 11.07 -13.73
N ASP A 221 31.23 10.93 -13.59
CA ASP A 221 32.03 9.87 -14.23
C ASP A 221 32.30 8.68 -13.30
N GLU A 222 31.66 8.62 -12.13
CA GLU A 222 31.87 7.55 -11.14
C GLU A 222 30.59 6.77 -10.86
N TRP A 223 30.77 5.49 -10.49
CA TRP A 223 29.70 4.64 -9.97
C TRP A 223 29.71 4.70 -8.46
N VAL A 224 28.59 5.13 -7.88
CA VAL A 224 28.42 5.27 -6.44
C VAL A 224 27.45 4.21 -5.95
N GLU A 225 27.81 3.56 -4.86
CA GLU A 225 27.04 2.48 -4.28
C GLU A 225 25.88 3.00 -3.42
N VAL A 226 24.69 2.45 -3.67
CA VAL A 226 23.42 2.87 -3.09
C VAL A 226 22.66 1.67 -2.56
N VAL A 227 22.11 1.80 -1.35
CA VAL A 227 21.17 0.84 -0.76
C VAL A 227 19.75 1.27 -1.10
N THR A 228 18.95 0.37 -1.68
CA THR A 228 17.54 0.64 -2.01
C THR A 228 16.64 -0.58 -1.77
N LEU A 229 15.33 -0.38 -1.73
CA LEU A 229 14.35 -1.47 -1.61
C LEU A 229 14.17 -2.22 -2.94
N PHE A 230 13.68 -3.46 -2.87
CA PHE A 230 13.23 -4.16 -4.06
C PHE A 230 12.09 -3.39 -4.76
N GLN A 231 12.14 -3.36 -6.09
CA GLN A 231 11.34 -2.48 -6.93
C GLN A 231 9.84 -2.59 -6.66
N GLU A 232 9.32 -3.81 -6.55
CA GLU A 232 7.88 -4.06 -6.39
C GLU A 232 7.37 -3.50 -5.06
N TRP A 233 8.17 -3.62 -3.99
CA TRP A 233 7.81 -3.06 -2.69
C TRP A 233 7.96 -1.54 -2.67
N LYS A 234 9.02 -1.02 -3.30
CA LYS A 234 9.25 0.40 -3.47
C LYS A 234 8.09 1.08 -4.21
N ASP A 235 7.61 0.48 -5.29
CA ASP A 235 6.47 0.98 -6.06
C ASP A 235 5.20 1.01 -5.24
N TYR A 236 4.94 -0.03 -4.46
CA TYR A 236 3.81 -0.07 -3.54
C TYR A 236 3.88 1.05 -2.49
N LEU A 237 5.03 1.23 -1.84
CA LEU A 237 5.20 2.30 -0.85
C LEU A 237 5.10 3.70 -1.46
N SER A 238 5.62 3.87 -2.67
CA SER A 238 5.51 5.13 -3.42
C SER A 238 4.06 5.43 -3.77
N PHE A 239 3.31 4.43 -4.24
CA PHE A 239 1.86 4.54 -4.45
C PHE A 239 1.14 4.96 -3.17
N LEU A 240 1.43 4.35 -2.01
CA LEU A 240 0.80 4.74 -0.74
C LEU A 240 1.08 6.20 -0.37
N LYS A 241 2.32 6.67 -0.60
CA LYS A 241 2.73 8.04 -0.31
C LYS A 241 2.07 9.04 -1.26
N GLU A 242 2.06 8.74 -2.55
CA GLU A 242 1.50 9.61 -3.61
C GLU A 242 -0.03 9.66 -3.56
N SER A 243 -0.68 8.56 -3.20
CA SER A 243 -2.13 8.48 -3.04
C SER A 243 -2.62 8.93 -1.65
N LYS A 244 -1.74 9.43 -0.78
CA LYS A 244 -2.15 9.93 0.53
C LYS A 244 -3.01 11.20 0.32
N PRO A 245 -4.26 11.24 0.81
CA PRO A 245 -5.12 12.40 0.62
C PRO A 245 -4.51 13.66 1.25
N GLN A 246 -4.60 14.79 0.54
CA GLN A 246 -4.12 16.07 1.03
C GLN A 246 -5.22 16.79 1.81
N GLU A 247 -4.84 17.39 2.93
CA GLU A 247 -5.75 18.16 3.76
C GLU A 247 -6.07 19.51 3.12
N ILE A 248 -7.35 19.89 3.14
CA ILE A 248 -7.84 21.18 2.67
C ILE A 248 -7.44 22.27 3.69
N GLU A 249 -6.54 23.18 3.29
CA GLU A 249 -6.01 24.24 4.16
C GLU A 249 -7.11 25.21 4.64
N GLN A 250 -8.00 25.63 3.73
CA GLN A 250 -9.03 26.64 3.99
C GLN A 250 -10.30 26.04 4.60
N LYS A 251 -10.19 25.45 5.79
CA LYS A 251 -11.28 24.76 6.50
C LYS A 251 -12.56 25.60 6.65
N ASN A 252 -12.41 26.92 6.80
CA ASN A 252 -13.54 27.84 7.01
C ASN A 252 -14.46 28.00 5.79
N HIS A 253 -14.02 27.61 4.59
CA HIS A 253 -14.83 27.68 3.38
C HIS A 253 -15.59 26.37 3.10
N ILE A 254 -15.37 25.34 3.93
CA ILE A 254 -16.04 24.05 3.78
C ILE A 254 -17.48 24.18 4.25
N LYS A 255 -18.41 23.90 3.34
CA LYS A 255 -19.84 23.81 3.65
C LYS A 255 -20.16 22.37 4.03
N ARG A 256 -20.23 22.09 5.33
CA ARG A 256 -20.63 20.76 5.82
C ARG A 256 -22.04 20.43 5.31
N THR A 257 -22.27 19.16 4.99
CA THR A 257 -23.61 18.64 4.63
C THR A 257 -24.60 18.86 5.77
N ARG A 258 -24.14 18.68 7.01
CA ARG A 258 -24.89 18.95 8.24
C ARG A 258 -23.98 19.58 9.32
N PRO A 259 -24.53 20.36 10.25
CA PRO A 259 -23.73 21.16 11.19
C PRO A 259 -22.95 20.33 12.22
N ASN A 260 -23.49 19.20 12.68
CA ASN A 260 -22.88 18.35 13.71
C ASN A 260 -22.58 16.94 13.19
N ASP A 261 -21.70 16.23 13.88
CA ASP A 261 -21.28 14.87 13.53
C ASP A 261 -22.43 13.86 13.59
N PHE A 262 -23.36 14.05 14.53
CA PHE A 262 -24.53 13.18 14.73
C PHE A 262 -25.83 13.73 14.13
N SER A 263 -25.77 14.81 13.32
CA SER A 263 -26.97 15.49 12.84
C SER A 263 -27.96 14.57 12.12
N PHE A 264 -27.48 13.56 11.39
CA PHE A 264 -28.39 12.61 10.74
C PHE A 264 -29.26 11.85 11.75
N VAL A 265 -28.65 11.40 12.85
CA VAL A 265 -29.31 10.65 13.92
C VAL A 265 -30.17 11.58 14.79
N GLU A 266 -29.73 12.83 15.01
CA GLU A 266 -30.53 13.88 15.63
C GLU A 266 -31.80 14.16 14.82
N ASP A 267 -31.68 14.25 13.49
CA ASP A 267 -32.79 14.48 12.58
C ASP A 267 -33.75 13.29 12.56
N MET A 268 -33.24 12.04 12.52
CA MET A 268 -34.06 10.83 12.72
C MET A 268 -34.89 10.90 14.00
N SER A 269 -34.25 11.29 15.10
CA SER A 269 -34.89 11.38 16.42
C SER A 269 -35.96 12.46 16.46
N THR A 270 -35.70 13.59 15.81
CA THR A 270 -36.65 14.69 15.65
C THR A 270 -37.89 14.26 14.90
N LEU A 271 -37.73 13.54 13.77
CA LEU A 271 -38.86 13.03 13.00
C LEU A 271 -39.70 12.03 13.80
N LEU A 272 -39.07 11.12 14.53
CA LEU A 272 -39.77 10.16 15.40
C LEU A 272 -40.53 10.85 16.55
N ALA A 273 -39.93 11.86 17.17
CA ALA A 273 -40.58 12.64 18.23
C ALA A 273 -41.79 13.44 17.68
N LEU A 274 -41.66 14.03 16.49
CA LEU A 274 -42.78 14.69 15.81
C LEU A 274 -43.90 13.71 15.48
N ALA A 275 -43.56 12.51 14.98
CA ALA A 275 -44.54 11.47 14.66
C ALA A 275 -45.27 10.91 15.90
N ASN A 276 -44.64 10.94 17.08
CA ASN A 276 -45.27 10.59 18.36
C ASN A 276 -46.25 11.65 18.87
N THR A 277 -46.07 12.91 18.48
CA THR A 277 -46.84 14.05 19.03
C THR A 277 -47.93 14.54 18.07
N HIS A 278 -47.75 14.36 16.76
CA HIS A 278 -48.65 14.85 15.74
C HIS A 278 -48.82 13.84 14.58
N PRO A 279 -49.95 13.86 13.88
CA PRO A 279 -50.11 13.10 12.64
C PRO A 279 -49.06 13.51 11.58
N PHE A 280 -48.09 12.63 11.34
CA PHE A 280 -47.00 12.86 10.39
C PHE A 280 -47.38 12.31 9.01
N PHE A 281 -48.11 13.08 8.21
CA PHE A 281 -48.54 12.63 6.88
C PHE A 281 -47.42 12.72 5.84
N VAL A 282 -47.20 11.64 5.08
CA VAL A 282 -46.23 11.53 3.99
C VAL A 282 -46.88 11.04 2.72
N LYS A 283 -46.38 11.48 1.57
CA LYS A 283 -46.81 11.01 0.25
C LYS A 283 -45.61 10.75 -0.64
N LEU A 284 -45.74 9.82 -1.58
CA LEU A 284 -44.77 9.66 -2.65
C LEU A 284 -44.93 10.80 -3.65
N ASP A 285 -43.81 11.45 -3.98
CA ASP A 285 -43.77 12.42 -5.07
C ASP A 285 -43.53 11.74 -6.43
N SER A 286 -43.39 12.54 -7.49
CA SER A 286 -43.14 12.05 -8.84
C SER A 286 -41.79 11.33 -9.02
N LYS A 287 -40.89 11.42 -8.04
CA LYS A 287 -39.58 10.74 -8.02
C LYS A 287 -39.57 9.58 -7.02
N GLU A 288 -40.75 9.12 -6.60
CA GLU A 288 -40.91 8.04 -5.61
C GLU A 288 -40.26 8.34 -4.25
N ARG A 289 -40.19 9.63 -3.87
CA ARG A 289 -39.67 10.07 -2.57
C ARG A 289 -40.80 10.24 -1.57
N TRP A 290 -40.60 9.79 -0.34
CA TRP A 290 -41.49 10.10 0.78
C TRP A 290 -41.31 11.56 1.20
N ILE A 291 -42.30 12.38 0.87
CA ILE A 291 -42.30 13.81 1.16
C ILE A 291 -43.42 14.14 2.17
N PRO A 292 -43.10 14.78 3.30
CA PRO A 292 -44.08 15.36 4.21
C PRO A 292 -44.91 16.46 3.52
N ASP A 293 -46.09 16.77 4.05
CA ASP A 293 -46.83 17.94 3.56
C ASP A 293 -46.02 19.26 3.73
N LYS A 294 -46.35 20.29 2.93
CA LYS A 294 -45.58 21.55 2.90
C LYS A 294 -45.49 22.25 4.27
N LYS A 295 -46.53 22.15 5.10
CA LYS A 295 -46.55 22.78 6.43
C LYS A 295 -45.61 22.04 7.37
N LEU A 296 -45.69 20.71 7.36
CA LEU A 296 -44.84 19.84 8.17
C LEU A 296 -43.38 19.93 7.74
N LEU A 297 -43.10 20.03 6.44
CA LEU A 297 -41.74 20.23 5.91
C LEU A 297 -41.07 21.49 6.51
N SER A 298 -41.82 22.58 6.64
CA SER A 298 -41.31 23.83 7.24
C SER A 298 -41.04 23.69 8.74
N ILE A 299 -41.85 22.88 9.45
CA ILE A 299 -41.65 22.56 10.88
C ILE A 299 -40.40 21.71 11.04
N ILE A 300 -40.25 20.63 10.24
CA ILE A 300 -39.08 19.75 10.29
C ILE A 300 -37.80 20.54 10.04
N ALA A 301 -37.77 21.42 9.03
CA ALA A 301 -36.59 22.23 8.73
C ALA A 301 -36.16 23.11 9.92
N LYS A 302 -37.16 23.63 10.66
CA LYS A 302 -36.92 24.45 11.85
C LYS A 302 -36.40 23.62 13.03
N GLU A 303 -37.02 22.47 13.31
CA GLU A 303 -36.65 21.61 14.44
C GLU A 303 -35.30 20.91 14.22
N CYS A 304 -35.01 20.43 13.00
CA CYS A 304 -33.72 19.85 12.64
C CYS A 304 -32.58 20.89 12.58
N GLY A 305 -32.90 22.16 12.34
CA GLY A 305 -31.93 23.23 12.21
C GLY A 305 -30.98 23.10 11.00
N GLY A 306 -30.28 24.19 10.66
CA GLY A 306 -29.25 24.18 9.61
C GLY A 306 -29.75 24.04 8.17
N PHE A 307 -31.05 24.28 7.91
CA PHE A 307 -31.64 24.32 6.56
C PHE A 307 -32.17 25.73 6.25
N ASP A 308 -31.84 26.27 5.07
CA ASP A 308 -32.39 27.54 4.57
C ASP A 308 -33.25 27.29 3.31
N LEU A 309 -34.56 27.16 3.47
CA LEU A 309 -35.50 26.84 2.39
C LEU A 309 -35.82 28.02 1.46
N LYS A 310 -35.00 29.08 1.44
CA LYS A 310 -35.24 30.28 0.60
C LYS A 310 -35.01 30.07 -0.89
N THR A 311 -34.13 29.14 -1.27
CA THR A 311 -33.81 28.86 -2.67
C THR A 311 -34.38 27.51 -3.09
N GLU A 312 -34.73 27.37 -4.37
CA GLU A 312 -35.23 26.10 -4.92
C GLU A 312 -34.21 24.96 -4.74
N GLU A 313 -32.92 25.26 -4.89
CA GLU A 313 -31.83 24.31 -4.68
C GLU A 313 -31.81 23.77 -3.24
N ASN A 314 -31.92 24.65 -2.25
CA ASN A 314 -31.93 24.25 -0.84
C ASN A 314 -33.22 23.51 -0.47
N GLU A 315 -34.36 23.89 -1.04
CA GLU A 315 -35.62 23.16 -0.84
C GLU A 315 -35.55 21.74 -1.41
N GLU A 316 -34.99 21.58 -2.61
CA GLU A 316 -34.80 20.27 -3.24
C GLU A 316 -33.77 19.41 -2.48
N PHE A 317 -32.66 20.01 -2.03
CA PHE A 317 -31.70 19.34 -1.14
C PHE A 317 -32.38 18.85 0.14
N PHE A 318 -33.17 19.72 0.79
CA PHE A 318 -33.87 19.35 2.01
C PHE A 318 -34.89 18.22 1.79
N LYS A 319 -35.68 18.27 0.70
CA LYS A 319 -36.59 17.17 0.34
C LYS A 319 -35.86 15.85 0.15
N ASN A 320 -34.73 15.86 -0.56
CA ASN A 320 -33.89 14.68 -0.75
C ASN A 320 -33.37 14.14 0.59
N TYR A 321 -32.87 15.04 1.44
CA TYR A 321 -32.37 14.69 2.77
C TYR A 321 -33.47 14.11 3.67
N THR A 322 -34.62 14.78 3.79
CA THR A 322 -35.75 14.29 4.59
C THR A 322 -36.26 12.94 4.10
N ASN A 323 -36.34 12.74 2.78
CA ASN A 323 -36.68 11.43 2.22
C ASN A 323 -35.67 10.35 2.66
N ARG A 324 -34.36 10.64 2.62
CA ARG A 324 -33.33 9.70 3.10
C ARG A 324 -33.51 9.36 4.59
N VAL A 325 -33.79 10.35 5.43
CA VAL A 325 -34.05 10.13 6.86
C VAL A 325 -35.28 9.23 7.05
N ILE A 326 -36.40 9.51 6.35
CA ILE A 326 -37.61 8.68 6.41
C ILE A 326 -37.31 7.25 5.93
N GLN A 327 -36.68 7.10 4.76
CA GLN A 327 -36.30 5.79 4.24
C GLN A 327 -35.43 5.02 5.23
N LYS A 328 -34.50 5.70 5.91
CA LYS A 328 -33.67 5.09 6.95
C LYS A 328 -34.50 4.60 8.13
N LEU A 329 -35.43 5.42 8.64
CA LEU A 329 -36.33 5.04 9.73
C LEU A 329 -37.16 3.79 9.39
N LEU A 330 -37.70 3.73 8.16
CA LEU A 330 -38.47 2.58 7.67
C LEU A 330 -37.59 1.34 7.53
N PHE A 331 -36.41 1.49 6.93
CA PHE A 331 -35.45 0.42 6.74
C PHE A 331 -34.97 -0.19 8.07
N LEU A 332 -34.72 0.66 9.07
CA LEU A 332 -34.37 0.24 10.42
C LEU A 332 -35.57 -0.23 11.25
N LYS A 333 -36.78 -0.24 10.68
CA LYS A 333 -38.05 -0.57 11.38
C LYS A 333 -38.23 0.23 12.68
N LEU A 334 -37.71 1.46 12.72
CA LEU A 334 -38.01 2.44 13.77
C LEU A 334 -39.30 3.19 13.46
N ALA A 335 -39.79 3.09 12.23
CA ALA A 335 -41.12 3.57 11.85
C ALA A 335 -41.74 2.66 10.79
N SER A 336 -43.05 2.76 10.62
CA SER A 336 -43.83 2.21 9.50
C SER A 336 -44.64 3.32 8.84
N ILE A 337 -45.15 3.07 7.63
CA ILE A 337 -46.16 3.93 7.02
C ILE A 337 -47.51 3.23 7.05
N GLU A 338 -48.45 3.82 7.78
CA GLU A 338 -49.81 3.32 7.91
C GLU A 338 -50.79 4.40 7.47
N LYS A 339 -51.64 4.10 6.48
CA LYS A 339 -52.63 5.06 5.95
C LYS A 339 -52.01 6.41 5.57
N SER A 340 -50.82 6.40 4.98
CA SER A 340 -50.03 7.60 4.60
C SER A 340 -49.50 8.42 5.78
N GLN A 341 -49.44 7.84 6.98
CA GLN A 341 -48.84 8.46 8.16
C GLN A 341 -47.57 7.70 8.54
N LEU A 342 -46.49 8.42 8.84
CA LEU A 342 -45.31 7.86 9.47
C LEU A 342 -45.63 7.59 10.95
N VAL A 343 -45.58 6.32 11.36
CA VAL A 343 -45.92 5.88 12.72
C VAL A 343 -44.68 5.25 13.36
N PRO A 344 -44.25 5.70 14.55
CA PRO A 344 -43.16 5.07 15.29
C PRO A 344 -43.45 3.60 15.61
N ALA A 345 -42.44 2.73 15.46
CA ALA A 345 -42.56 1.33 15.86
C ALA A 345 -42.46 1.15 17.39
N GLU A 346 -42.81 -0.03 17.92
CA GLU A 346 -42.78 -0.33 19.37
C GLU A 346 -41.40 -0.04 20.01
N ASP A 347 -40.33 -0.48 19.34
CA ASP A 347 -38.93 -0.34 19.80
C ASP A 347 -38.39 1.11 19.72
N THR A 348 -39.16 2.04 19.13
CA THR A 348 -38.72 3.43 18.96
C THR A 348 -38.45 4.11 20.29
N SER A 349 -39.31 3.85 21.27
CA SER A 349 -39.23 4.46 22.59
C SER A 349 -37.90 4.11 23.26
N GLU A 350 -37.51 2.84 23.22
CA GLU A 350 -36.21 2.38 23.72
C GLU A 350 -35.06 3.05 22.97
N TRP A 351 -35.11 3.08 21.63
CA TRP A 351 -34.06 3.70 20.82
C TRP A 351 -33.88 5.20 21.13
N LEU A 352 -34.96 5.95 21.32
CA LEU A 352 -34.92 7.39 21.64
C LEU A 352 -34.32 7.69 23.03
N THR A 353 -34.38 6.74 23.97
CA THR A 353 -33.78 6.91 25.32
C THR A 353 -32.26 6.77 25.32
N LEU A 354 -31.67 6.23 24.26
CA LEU A 354 -30.23 6.04 24.16
C LEU A 354 -29.50 7.39 23.98
N PRO A 355 -28.29 7.55 24.57
CA PRO A 355 -27.36 8.61 24.21
C PRO A 355 -27.13 8.69 22.70
N ILE A 356 -26.82 9.88 22.18
CA ILE A 356 -26.75 10.12 20.73
C ILE A 356 -25.70 9.23 20.05
N GLU A 357 -24.57 9.00 20.71
CA GLU A 357 -23.48 8.15 20.24
C GLU A 357 -23.94 6.68 20.13
N LYS A 358 -24.74 6.21 21.10
CA LYS A 358 -25.31 4.86 21.07
C LYS A 358 -26.39 4.72 20.00
N ARG A 359 -27.21 5.77 19.78
CA ARG A 359 -28.16 5.80 18.66
C ARG A 359 -27.45 5.74 17.32
N ALA A 360 -26.35 6.47 17.17
CA ALA A 360 -25.53 6.49 15.96
C ALA A 360 -24.89 5.12 15.68
N LEU A 361 -24.26 4.52 16.70
CA LEU A 361 -23.68 3.19 16.57
C LEU A 361 -24.73 2.12 16.26
N ASN A 362 -25.91 2.18 16.90
CA ASN A 362 -27.00 1.26 16.60
C ASN A 362 -27.53 1.44 15.18
N THR A 363 -27.68 2.69 14.73
CA THR A 363 -28.10 3.03 13.36
C THR A 363 -27.15 2.41 12.35
N TYR A 364 -25.84 2.58 12.55
CA TYR A 364 -24.81 1.98 11.70
C TYR A 364 -24.84 0.44 11.74
N LYS A 365 -24.81 -0.19 12.92
CA LYS A 365 -24.84 -1.66 13.06
C LYS A 365 -26.07 -2.29 12.42
N MET A 366 -27.25 -1.70 12.66
CA MET A 366 -28.48 -2.20 12.06
C MET A 366 -28.48 -2.01 10.54
N THR A 367 -27.75 -1.02 10.02
CA THR A 367 -27.59 -0.83 8.57
C THR A 367 -26.86 -1.99 7.94
N VAL A 368 -25.68 -2.31 8.47
CA VAL A 368 -24.87 -3.43 7.98
C VAL A 368 -25.63 -4.75 8.09
N ASN A 369 -26.33 -4.97 9.21
CA ASN A 369 -27.06 -6.23 9.46
C ASN A 369 -28.31 -6.43 8.61
N ARG A 370 -28.96 -5.35 8.16
CA ARG A 370 -30.27 -5.42 7.47
C ARG A 370 -30.19 -5.09 6.00
N TYR A 371 -29.04 -4.67 5.49
CA TYR A 371 -28.96 -4.15 4.13
C TYR A 371 -29.46 -5.21 3.13
N PRO A 372 -30.48 -4.88 2.31
CA PRO A 372 -30.89 -5.79 1.28
C PRO A 372 -29.80 -5.72 0.21
N PHE A 373 -29.07 -6.82 0.03
CA PHE A 373 -28.07 -7.00 -1.04
C PHE A 373 -28.71 -6.99 -2.45
N SER A 374 -29.80 -6.25 -2.67
CA SER A 374 -30.56 -6.17 -3.91
C SER A 374 -30.19 -4.94 -4.75
N GLU A 375 -29.62 -3.90 -4.15
CA GLU A 375 -29.13 -2.71 -4.88
C GLU A 375 -27.79 -2.96 -5.58
N PHE A 376 -27.01 -3.91 -5.05
CA PHE A 376 -25.70 -4.30 -5.57
C PHE A 376 -25.67 -5.80 -5.85
N PRO A 377 -24.83 -6.27 -6.79
CA PRO A 377 -24.57 -7.70 -6.93
C PRO A 377 -24.15 -8.34 -5.60
N GLN A 378 -24.71 -9.51 -5.29
CA GLN A 378 -24.46 -10.21 -4.01
C GLN A 378 -23.00 -10.59 -3.83
N GLU A 379 -22.26 -10.73 -4.93
CA GLU A 379 -20.84 -11.07 -4.94
C GLU A 379 -19.96 -9.91 -4.45
N ILE A 380 -20.39 -8.65 -4.68
CA ILE A 380 -19.62 -7.46 -4.29
C ILE A 380 -20.06 -6.94 -2.92
N CYS A 381 -21.35 -6.95 -2.64
CA CYS A 381 -21.90 -6.43 -1.40
C CYS A 381 -21.99 -7.59 -0.39
N THR A 382 -20.87 -7.89 0.26
CA THR A 382 -20.80 -8.86 1.36
C THR A 382 -20.35 -8.14 2.63
N GLU A 383 -20.70 -8.68 3.81
CA GLU A 383 -20.24 -8.12 5.09
C GLU A 383 -18.72 -7.97 5.14
N ARG A 384 -18.00 -8.96 4.60
CA ARG A 384 -16.53 -8.92 4.46
C ARG A 384 -16.08 -7.71 3.65
N ASN A 385 -16.66 -7.49 2.48
CA ASN A 385 -16.25 -6.41 1.58
C ASN A 385 -16.61 -5.04 2.16
N ILE A 386 -17.76 -4.92 2.82
CA ILE A 386 -18.15 -3.71 3.56
C ILE A 386 -17.07 -3.39 4.60
N HIS A 387 -16.65 -4.38 5.39
CA HIS A 387 -15.62 -4.18 6.40
C HIS A 387 -14.25 -3.80 5.80
N GLU A 388 -13.87 -4.39 4.66
CA GLU A 388 -12.65 -4.00 3.94
C GLU A 388 -12.72 -2.55 3.41
N ILE A 389 -13.90 -2.09 2.96
CA ILE A 389 -14.11 -0.69 2.56
C ILE A 389 -13.98 0.22 3.78
N GLU A 390 -14.58 -0.12 4.91
CA GLU A 390 -14.51 0.68 6.15
C GLU A 390 -13.08 0.89 6.63
N LYS A 391 -12.24 -0.15 6.58
CA LYS A 391 -10.82 -0.04 6.95
C LYS A 391 -10.06 1.02 6.15
N THR A 392 -10.52 1.37 4.95
CA THR A 392 -9.87 2.40 4.13
C THR A 392 -9.92 3.79 4.76
N VAL A 393 -10.87 4.03 5.68
CA VAL A 393 -11.00 5.28 6.45
C VAL A 393 -9.76 5.55 7.32
N SER A 394 -9.04 4.50 7.74
CA SER A 394 -7.77 4.65 8.47
C SER A 394 -6.74 5.51 7.73
N ARG A 395 -6.84 5.65 6.40
CA ARG A 395 -5.95 6.50 5.59
C ARG A 395 -6.07 8.00 5.90
N ILE A 396 -7.21 8.42 6.45
CA ILE A 396 -7.51 9.82 6.77
C ILE A 396 -7.72 10.04 8.27
N ILE A 397 -7.29 9.09 9.10
CA ILE A 397 -7.60 9.10 10.54
C ILE A 397 -7.01 10.29 11.29
N ASP A 398 -5.78 10.66 10.92
CA ASP A 398 -5.04 11.80 11.47
C ASP A 398 -5.14 13.05 10.58
N SER A 399 -6.00 13.02 9.55
CA SER A 399 -6.18 14.12 8.60
C SER A 399 -7.42 14.93 8.94
N GLY A 400 -7.40 16.22 8.61
CA GLY A 400 -8.61 17.04 8.61
C GLY A 400 -9.54 16.71 7.43
N TRP A 401 -10.12 17.74 6.83
CA TRP A 401 -10.94 17.58 5.63
C TRP A 401 -10.09 17.25 4.41
N VAL A 402 -10.50 16.27 3.63
CA VAL A 402 -9.83 15.86 2.38
C VAL A 402 -10.84 15.77 1.24
N PHE A 403 -10.39 15.92 0.01
CA PHE A 403 -11.25 15.69 -1.16
C PHE A 403 -11.60 14.21 -1.32
N LEU A 404 -12.84 13.93 -1.73
CA LEU A 404 -13.29 12.57 -2.01
C LEU A 404 -12.45 11.91 -3.10
N GLU A 405 -12.15 12.63 -4.17
CA GLU A 405 -11.40 12.08 -5.30
C GLU A 405 -10.00 11.59 -4.87
N ASP A 406 -9.31 12.38 -4.05
CA ASP A 406 -7.99 12.01 -3.52
C ASP A 406 -8.09 10.82 -2.56
N PHE A 407 -9.14 10.75 -1.75
CA PHE A 407 -9.44 9.57 -0.93
C PHE A 407 -9.65 8.31 -1.77
N LEU A 408 -10.49 8.38 -2.81
CA LEU A 408 -10.82 7.23 -3.67
C LEU A 408 -9.59 6.70 -4.43
N ARG A 409 -8.70 7.58 -4.91
CA ARG A 409 -7.46 7.19 -5.61
C ARG A 409 -6.54 6.30 -4.77
N GLY A 410 -6.64 6.39 -3.44
CA GLY A 410 -5.84 5.59 -2.52
C GLY A 410 -6.53 4.34 -1.98
N ILE A 411 -7.74 4.02 -2.41
CA ILE A 411 -8.45 2.85 -1.86
C ILE A 411 -7.80 1.55 -2.33
N ILE A 412 -7.58 0.64 -1.38
CA ILE A 412 -6.96 -0.68 -1.59
C ILE A 412 -7.81 -1.84 -1.05
N ALA A 413 -9.12 -1.61 -0.89
CA ALA A 413 -10.07 -2.63 -0.42
C ALA A 413 -10.19 -3.78 -1.45
N PRO A 414 -9.93 -5.04 -1.06
CA PRO A 414 -10.02 -6.19 -1.98
C PRO A 414 -11.46 -6.72 -2.08
N ILE A 415 -12.30 -6.06 -2.88
CA ILE A 415 -13.73 -6.38 -3.07
C ILE A 415 -13.92 -7.58 -4.02
N SER A 416 -13.19 -7.60 -5.14
CA SER A 416 -13.15 -8.65 -6.16
C SER A 416 -11.72 -9.08 -6.52
N GLU A 417 -11.58 -10.12 -7.36
CA GLU A 417 -10.26 -10.56 -7.86
C GLU A 417 -9.49 -9.46 -8.62
N ASN A 418 -10.19 -8.54 -9.29
CA ASN A 418 -9.56 -7.44 -10.03
C ASN A 418 -9.07 -6.32 -9.10
N SER A 419 -9.76 -6.11 -7.98
CA SER A 419 -9.36 -5.13 -6.96
C SER A 419 -8.28 -5.64 -5.99
N LYS A 420 -7.94 -6.94 -6.03
CA LYS A 420 -6.89 -7.50 -5.17
C LYS A 420 -5.50 -7.07 -5.65
N MET A 421 -4.72 -6.52 -4.74
CA MET A 421 -3.31 -6.24 -4.97
C MET A 421 -2.49 -7.51 -4.83
N VAL A 422 -2.04 -8.07 -5.95
CA VAL A 422 -1.23 -9.29 -5.99
C VAL A 422 -0.02 -9.08 -6.89
N LEU A 423 1.08 -9.75 -6.54
CA LEU A 423 2.30 -9.72 -7.33
C LEU A 423 2.09 -10.55 -8.61
N LYS A 424 2.19 -9.90 -9.78
CA LYS A 424 2.03 -10.54 -11.10
C LYS A 424 3.18 -10.19 -12.02
N LYS A 425 3.58 -11.15 -12.85
CA LYS A 425 4.51 -10.91 -13.96
C LYS A 425 3.74 -10.29 -15.13
N THR A 426 4.11 -9.09 -15.53
CA THR A 426 3.57 -8.34 -16.67
C THR A 426 4.66 -8.14 -17.71
N GLY A 427 4.67 -8.98 -18.76
CA GLY A 427 5.76 -8.98 -19.74
C GLY A 427 7.08 -9.44 -19.10
N ARG A 428 8.10 -8.56 -19.12
CA ARG A 428 9.41 -8.81 -18.51
C ARG A 428 9.50 -8.42 -17.03
N TYR A 429 8.54 -7.65 -16.53
CA TYR A 429 8.63 -7.07 -15.18
C TYR A 429 7.62 -7.70 -14.24
N TRP A 430 7.89 -7.62 -12.95
CA TRP A 430 6.93 -7.94 -11.91
C TRP A 430 6.44 -6.65 -11.28
N LYS A 431 5.18 -6.65 -10.84
CA LYS A 431 4.61 -5.54 -10.07
C LYS A 431 3.44 -6.03 -9.23
N TYR A 432 3.16 -5.33 -8.14
CA TYR A 432 1.85 -5.45 -7.50
C TYR A 432 0.81 -4.83 -8.43
N THR A 433 -0.28 -5.55 -8.67
CA THR A 433 -1.45 -4.96 -9.33
C THR A 433 -2.03 -3.87 -8.45
N LEU A 434 -2.39 -2.74 -9.05
CA LEU A 434 -3.23 -1.75 -8.39
C LEU A 434 -4.69 -2.21 -8.48
N PRO A 435 -5.53 -1.86 -7.50
CA PRO A 435 -6.95 -2.18 -7.55
C PRO A 435 -7.62 -1.56 -8.78
N ASP A 436 -8.38 -2.38 -9.50
CA ASP A 436 -9.25 -1.93 -10.59
C ASP A 436 -10.71 -2.18 -10.18
N TYR A 437 -11.42 -1.10 -9.85
CA TYR A 437 -12.80 -1.14 -9.38
C TYR A 437 -13.76 -0.91 -10.54
N SER A 438 -14.72 -1.81 -10.68
CA SER A 438 -15.90 -1.62 -11.53
C SER A 438 -16.77 -0.45 -11.07
N ALA A 439 -17.72 -0.04 -11.92
CA ALA A 439 -18.68 1.01 -11.58
C ALA A 439 -19.51 0.65 -10.33
N ASP A 440 -19.94 -0.61 -10.20
CA ASP A 440 -20.73 -1.07 -9.05
C ASP A 440 -19.89 -1.11 -7.76
N GLU A 441 -18.62 -1.51 -7.84
CA GLU A 441 -17.70 -1.48 -6.69
C GLU A 441 -17.41 -0.04 -6.25
N THR A 442 -17.19 0.87 -7.21
CA THR A 442 -16.99 2.29 -6.93
C THR A 442 -18.24 2.88 -6.27
N HIS A 443 -19.43 2.51 -6.76
CA HIS A 443 -20.70 2.95 -6.18
C HIS A 443 -20.89 2.39 -4.77
N LEU A 444 -20.55 1.13 -4.53
CA LEU A 444 -20.61 0.51 -3.19
C LEU A 444 -19.64 1.21 -2.22
N ILE A 445 -18.40 1.48 -2.64
CA ILE A 445 -17.42 2.22 -1.85
C ILE A 445 -17.99 3.58 -1.44
N GLN A 446 -18.51 4.35 -2.41
CA GLN A 446 -19.11 5.65 -2.13
C GLN A 446 -20.32 5.52 -1.20
N LYS A 447 -21.17 4.51 -1.39
CA LYS A 447 -22.35 4.24 -0.55
C LYS A 447 -21.96 4.00 0.91
N VAL A 448 -20.99 3.12 1.15
CA VAL A 448 -20.50 2.82 2.50
C VAL A 448 -19.93 4.10 3.15
N ILE A 449 -19.05 4.81 2.45
CA ILE A 449 -18.32 5.95 3.02
C ILE A 449 -19.21 7.20 3.19
N PHE A 450 -19.99 7.59 2.18
CA PHE A 450 -20.76 8.85 2.18
C PHE A 450 -22.16 8.72 2.73
N ASP A 451 -22.75 7.52 2.72
CA ASP A 451 -24.06 7.31 3.29
C ASP A 451 -23.94 6.58 4.62
N TRP A 452 -23.46 5.34 4.67
CA TRP A 452 -23.59 4.55 5.90
C TRP A 452 -22.74 5.06 7.05
N LEU A 453 -21.48 5.42 6.78
CA LEU A 453 -20.59 5.97 7.81
C LEU A 453 -20.99 7.40 8.21
N PHE A 454 -21.52 8.19 7.28
CA PHE A 454 -22.09 9.51 7.58
C PHE A 454 -23.33 9.39 8.48
N GLU A 455 -24.25 8.50 8.14
CA GLU A 455 -25.49 8.25 8.89
C GLU A 455 -25.20 7.69 10.29
N GLY A 456 -24.09 6.97 10.45
CA GLY A 456 -23.56 6.52 11.73
C GLY A 456 -22.75 7.56 12.53
N GLY A 457 -22.57 8.77 11.99
CA GLY A 457 -21.75 9.81 12.61
C GLY A 457 -20.26 9.48 12.72
N ILE A 458 -19.76 8.53 11.90
CA ILE A 458 -18.36 8.10 11.82
C ILE A 458 -17.56 9.03 10.90
N ILE A 459 -18.22 9.52 9.85
CA ILE A 459 -17.66 10.45 8.87
C ILE A 459 -18.53 11.71 8.79
N SER A 460 -17.89 12.86 8.64
CA SER A 460 -18.55 14.08 8.22
C SER A 460 -18.31 14.33 6.75
N THR A 461 -19.35 14.74 6.03
CA THR A 461 -19.28 15.08 4.60
C THR A 461 -19.55 16.58 4.40
N GLY A 462 -19.09 17.11 3.28
CA GLY A 462 -19.29 18.51 2.91
C GLY A 462 -18.86 18.82 1.48
N MET A 463 -18.89 20.10 1.15
CA MET A 463 -18.48 20.64 -0.15
C MET A 463 -17.47 21.78 0.03
N TYR A 464 -16.40 21.75 -0.75
CA TYR A 464 -15.42 22.83 -0.88
C TYR A 464 -15.28 23.19 -2.35
N GLU A 465 -15.55 24.45 -2.72
CA GLU A 465 -15.52 24.93 -4.12
C GLU A 465 -16.32 24.05 -5.10
N GLY A 466 -17.46 23.50 -4.64
CA GLY A 466 -18.31 22.62 -5.44
C GLY A 466 -17.81 21.16 -5.55
N LYS A 467 -16.73 20.80 -4.85
CA LYS A 467 -16.20 19.42 -4.80
C LYS A 467 -16.54 18.75 -3.47
N PRO A 468 -16.92 17.46 -3.48
CA PRO A 468 -17.21 16.70 -2.27
C PRO A 468 -15.94 16.47 -1.45
N CYS A 469 -16.05 16.66 -0.14
CA CYS A 469 -14.99 16.41 0.83
C CYS A 469 -15.53 15.66 2.05
N LEU A 470 -14.62 15.02 2.77
CA LEU A 470 -14.92 14.26 3.97
C LEU A 470 -13.84 14.43 5.05
N GLN A 471 -14.22 14.19 6.30
CA GLN A 471 -13.30 14.02 7.43
C GLN A 471 -13.83 12.93 8.36
N ILE A 472 -12.92 12.28 9.09
CA ILE A 472 -13.31 11.37 10.17
C ILE A 472 -13.81 12.16 11.38
N THR A 473 -14.81 11.66 12.10
CA THR A 473 -15.29 12.26 13.35
C THR A 473 -14.53 11.69 14.55
N PRO A 474 -14.65 12.26 15.76
CA PRO A 474 -14.10 11.66 16.98
C PRO A 474 -14.62 10.24 17.24
N LEU A 475 -15.88 9.95 16.90
CA LEU A 475 -16.42 8.58 16.98
C LEU A 475 -15.70 7.66 15.99
N GLY A 476 -15.51 8.11 14.75
CA GLY A 476 -14.77 7.34 13.75
C GLY A 476 -13.32 7.08 14.15
N GLN A 477 -12.62 8.06 14.72
CA GLN A 477 -11.27 7.88 15.27
C GLN A 477 -11.26 6.83 16.37
N SER A 478 -12.24 6.86 17.28
CA SER A 478 -12.34 5.85 18.35
C SER A 478 -12.61 4.43 17.82
N MET A 479 -13.25 4.29 16.66
CA MET A 479 -13.59 2.99 16.07
C MET A 479 -12.46 2.41 15.20
N PHE A 480 -11.68 3.25 14.53
CA PHE A 480 -10.71 2.82 13.51
C PHE A 480 -9.24 3.17 13.85
N GLY A 481 -8.97 3.81 14.99
CA GLY A 481 -7.64 4.28 15.40
C GLY A 481 -6.95 3.48 16.47
#